data_AF-W4V0V8-F1
#
_entry.id   AF-W4V0V8-F1
#
_cell.length_a   1.000
_cell.length_b   1.000
_cell.length_c   1.000
_cell.angle_alpha   90.00
_cell.angle_beta   90.00
_cell.angle_gamma   90.00
#
_symmetry.space_group_name_H-M   'P 1'
#
loop_
_entity.id
_entity.type
_entity.pdbx_description
1 polymer ?
#
loop_
_entity_poly.entity_id
_entity_poly.type
_entity_poly.pdbx_seq_one_letter_code
_entity_poly.pdbx_strand_id
1 'polypeptide(L)'
;MAVRAKKMGFRIMIDFHYSDSWADPGKQTKPSAWARYDFNGLMKAVYDYTYDVMSGLKANGITPEWVQVGNETNNGMLWEDGRATNSMRNFAWLVNCGHDAVKAVSPQTKVIVHLSNGYDNALYRWIFDGITANGARFDVIACRCILLLRTGRI
;
A
#
# COMPACT_ATOMS: atom_id res chain seq x y z
N MET A 1 4.55 -16.82 9.63
CA MET A 1 3.09 -16.87 9.35
C MET A 1 2.75 -17.30 7.92
N ALA A 2 3.30 -16.66 6.88
CA ALA A 2 3.00 -17.01 5.48
C ALA A 2 3.28 -18.49 5.12
N VAL A 3 4.38 -19.06 5.60
CA VAL A 3 4.70 -20.50 5.45
C VAL A 3 3.59 -21.40 5.98
N ARG A 4 2.98 -21.03 7.12
CA ARG A 4 1.88 -21.78 7.73
C ARG A 4 0.62 -21.73 6.86
N ALA A 5 0.25 -20.54 6.37
CA ALA A 5 -0.90 -20.37 5.48
C ALA A 5 -0.74 -21.19 4.18
N LYS A 6 0.46 -21.15 3.58
CA LYS A 6 0.76 -21.96 2.39
C LYS A 6 0.63 -23.46 2.65
N LYS A 7 1.14 -23.97 3.78
CA LYS A 7 1.01 -25.38 4.16
C LYS A 7 -0.45 -25.83 4.32
N MET A 8 -1.37 -24.89 4.58
CA MET A 8 -2.80 -25.14 4.69
C MET A 8 -3.57 -24.93 3.37
N GLY A 9 -2.87 -24.61 2.26
CA GLY A 9 -3.50 -24.37 0.97
C GLY A 9 -4.23 -23.03 0.83
N PHE A 10 -3.99 -22.08 1.75
CA PHE A 10 -4.60 -20.76 1.65
C PHE A 10 -3.92 -19.87 0.62
N ARG A 11 -4.72 -19.02 -0.02
CA ARG A 11 -4.26 -17.87 -0.81
C ARG A 11 -3.77 -16.79 0.14
N ILE A 12 -2.72 -16.08 -0.23
CA ILE A 12 -2.03 -15.12 0.64
C ILE A 12 -2.12 -13.72 0.04
N MET A 13 -2.47 -12.76 0.89
CA MET A 13 -2.28 -11.33 0.65
C MET A 13 -1.22 -10.83 1.63
N ILE A 14 -0.31 -9.97 1.15
CA ILE A 14 0.64 -9.26 1.99
C ILE A 14 0.26 -7.79 2.03
N ASP A 15 0.27 -7.20 3.22
CA ASP A 15 0.00 -5.79 3.43
C ASP A 15 1.26 -5.08 3.94
N PHE A 16 1.79 -4.17 3.14
CA PHE A 16 2.91 -3.33 3.52
C PHE A 16 2.40 -2.01 4.10
N HIS A 17 2.56 -1.85 5.42
CA HIS A 17 2.25 -0.59 6.10
C HIS A 17 3.25 0.53 5.81
N TYR A 18 4.51 0.18 5.49
CA TYR A 18 5.63 1.12 5.42
C TYR A 18 5.78 2.01 6.67
N SER A 19 5.66 1.40 7.85
CA SER A 19 5.77 2.05 9.16
C SER A 19 6.31 1.03 10.16
N ASP A 20 7.00 1.50 11.21
CA ASP A 20 7.43 0.66 12.34
C ASP A 20 6.24 0.30 13.27
N SER A 21 5.07 0.92 13.05
CA SER A 21 3.85 0.69 13.81
C SER A 21 2.61 0.72 12.89
N TRP A 22 1.43 0.81 13.48
CA TRP A 22 0.17 0.90 12.75
C TRP A 22 0.17 2.07 11.76
N ALA A 23 -0.20 1.77 10.51
CA ALA A 23 -0.52 2.76 9.50
C ALA A 23 -2.05 2.78 9.34
N ASP A 24 -2.65 3.96 9.47
CA ASP A 24 -4.10 4.20 9.42
C ASP A 24 -4.36 5.62 8.85
N PRO A 25 -5.62 6.02 8.60
CA PRO A 25 -5.92 7.34 8.01
C PRO A 25 -5.42 8.53 8.82
N GLY A 26 -5.15 8.37 10.12
CA GLY A 26 -4.61 9.41 11.00
C GLY A 26 -3.11 9.30 11.24
N LYS A 27 -2.46 8.19 10.85
CA LYS A 27 -1.05 7.88 11.13
C LYS A 27 -0.40 7.18 9.95
N GLN A 28 0.53 7.85 9.29
CA GLN A 28 1.35 7.29 8.20
C GLN A 28 2.84 7.58 8.46
N THR A 29 3.28 7.37 9.70
CA THR A 29 4.62 7.73 10.18
C THR A 29 5.69 6.91 9.46
N LYS A 30 6.74 7.59 8.97
CA LYS A 30 7.90 6.92 8.40
C LYS A 30 8.58 5.99 9.42
N PRO A 31 9.12 4.83 9.00
CA PRO A 31 10.03 4.05 9.82
C PRO A 31 11.20 4.91 10.30
N SER A 32 11.67 4.65 11.51
CA SER A 32 12.79 5.36 12.14
C SER A 32 14.05 5.36 11.26
N ALA A 33 14.33 4.24 10.59
CA ALA A 33 15.45 4.10 9.66
C ALA A 33 15.37 5.03 8.44
N TRP A 34 14.17 5.47 8.05
CA TRP A 34 13.93 6.31 6.86
C TRP A 34 13.65 7.78 7.22
N ALA A 35 13.69 8.13 8.51
CA ALA A 35 13.30 9.46 8.98
C ALA A 35 14.09 10.60 8.33
N ARG A 36 15.36 10.35 7.97
CA ARG A 36 16.28 11.33 7.36
C ARG A 36 16.43 11.17 5.84
N TYR A 37 15.70 10.26 5.21
CA TYR A 37 15.77 10.12 3.76
C TYR A 37 15.07 11.28 3.08
N ASP A 38 15.68 11.78 2.02
CA ASP A 38 14.99 12.65 1.07
C ASP A 38 14.00 11.83 0.24
N PHE A 39 13.24 12.50 -0.63
CA PHE A 39 12.19 11.83 -1.37
C PHE A 39 12.71 10.74 -2.33
N ASN A 40 13.88 10.93 -2.94
CA ASN A 40 14.51 9.91 -3.79
C ASN A 40 14.96 8.70 -2.96
N GLY A 41 15.54 8.95 -1.79
CA GLY A 41 15.89 7.91 -0.82
C GLY A 41 14.66 7.13 -0.36
N LEU A 42 13.52 7.80 -0.13
CA LEU A 42 12.26 7.14 0.23
C LEU A 42 11.72 6.27 -0.90
N MET A 43 11.72 6.77 -2.14
CA MET A 43 11.33 5.96 -3.31
C MET A 43 12.17 4.69 -3.43
N LYS A 44 13.50 4.82 -3.29
CA LYS A 44 14.41 3.67 -3.29
C LYS A 44 14.11 2.72 -2.13
N ALA A 45 13.90 3.23 -0.93
CA ALA A 45 13.62 2.43 0.26
C ALA A 45 12.32 1.62 0.15
N VAL A 46 11.27 2.22 -0.41
CA VAL A 46 10.00 1.53 -0.71
C VAL A 46 10.23 0.38 -1.68
N TYR A 47 10.97 0.63 -2.77
CA TYR A 47 11.27 -0.41 -3.75
C TYR A 47 12.07 -1.57 -3.12
N ASP A 48 13.20 -1.24 -2.49
CA ASP A 48 14.13 -2.24 -1.94
C ASP A 48 13.44 -3.10 -0.88
N TYR A 49 12.75 -2.47 0.08
CA TYR A 49 12.08 -3.20 1.15
C TYR A 49 11.00 -4.16 0.62
N THR A 50 10.19 -3.70 -0.33
CA THR A 50 9.16 -4.53 -0.95
C THR A 50 9.76 -5.66 -1.76
N TYR A 51 10.83 -5.39 -2.52
CA TYR A 51 11.53 -6.39 -3.31
C TYR A 51 12.14 -7.47 -2.41
N ASP A 52 12.80 -7.08 -1.32
CA ASP A 52 13.45 -7.99 -0.38
C ASP A 52 12.44 -8.91 0.29
N VAL A 53 11.32 -8.36 0.78
CA VAL A 53 10.27 -9.17 1.40
C VAL A 53 9.63 -10.13 0.40
N MET A 54 9.30 -9.64 -0.81
CA MET A 54 8.73 -10.48 -1.87
C MET A 54 9.70 -11.57 -2.31
N SER A 55 10.98 -11.26 -2.44
CA SER A 55 12.03 -12.22 -2.80
C SER A 55 12.21 -13.28 -1.71
N GLY A 56 12.19 -12.87 -0.44
CA GLY A 56 12.20 -13.80 0.70
C GLY A 56 11.01 -14.75 0.71
N LEU A 57 9.80 -14.25 0.39
CA LEU A 57 8.62 -15.11 0.22
C LEU A 57 8.79 -16.09 -0.93
N LYS A 58 9.23 -15.62 -2.10
CA LYS A 58 9.47 -16.45 -3.29
C LYS A 58 10.51 -17.54 -3.03
N ALA A 59 11.59 -17.23 -2.31
CA ALA A 59 12.61 -18.21 -1.91
C ALA A 59 12.03 -19.33 -1.02
N ASN A 60 10.95 -19.05 -0.28
CA ASN A 60 10.18 -20.04 0.49
C ASN A 60 9.02 -20.65 -0.33
N GLY A 61 9.02 -20.46 -1.66
CA GLY A 61 8.00 -20.89 -2.60
C GLY A 61 6.65 -20.20 -2.42
N ILE A 62 6.57 -19.10 -1.67
CA ILE A 62 5.32 -18.38 -1.43
C ILE A 62 5.21 -17.27 -2.47
N THR A 63 4.15 -17.31 -3.26
CA THR A 63 3.78 -16.23 -4.19
C THR A 63 2.46 -15.65 -3.70
N PRO A 64 2.46 -14.45 -3.07
CA PRO A 64 1.22 -13.78 -2.72
C PRO A 64 0.37 -13.54 -3.96
N GLU A 65 -0.94 -13.75 -3.84
CA GLU A 65 -1.85 -13.43 -4.94
C GLU A 65 -2.12 -11.93 -5.01
N TRP A 66 -2.13 -11.27 -3.84
CA TRP A 66 -2.26 -9.83 -3.74
C TRP A 66 -1.19 -9.23 -2.83
N VAL A 67 -0.80 -8.00 -3.15
CA VAL A 67 0.07 -7.18 -2.31
C VAL A 67 -0.53 -5.79 -2.22
N GLN A 68 -0.69 -5.30 -0.99
CA GLN A 68 -1.13 -3.93 -0.73
C GLN A 68 0.09 -3.03 -0.54
N VAL A 69 0.15 -1.94 -1.31
CA VAL A 69 1.20 -0.92 -1.22
C VAL A 69 0.68 0.24 -0.37
N GLY A 70 0.93 0.17 0.94
CA GLY A 70 0.42 1.10 1.95
C GLY A 70 -0.93 0.64 2.51
N ASN A 71 -1.20 0.90 3.79
CA ASN A 71 -2.49 0.57 4.42
C ASN A 71 -3.32 1.82 4.73
N GLU A 72 -4.58 1.80 4.29
CA GLU A 72 -5.56 2.88 4.51
C GLU A 72 -4.99 4.27 4.18
N THR A 73 -4.45 4.40 2.97
CA THR A 73 -3.70 5.57 2.51
C THR A 73 -4.62 6.73 2.09
N ASN A 74 -5.61 7.04 2.91
CA ASN A 74 -6.65 8.04 2.63
C ASN A 74 -6.09 9.42 2.30
N ASN A 75 -4.90 9.73 2.80
CA ASN A 75 -4.17 10.95 2.46
C ASN A 75 -2.70 10.62 2.16
N GLY A 76 -2.46 9.54 1.41
CA GLY A 76 -1.13 9.05 1.06
C GLY A 76 -0.45 8.22 2.14
N MET A 77 0.87 8.09 2.06
CA MET A 77 1.71 7.29 2.97
C MET A 77 3.06 7.97 3.23
N LEU A 78 3.84 7.50 4.21
CA LEU A 78 5.19 8.03 4.51
C LEU A 78 5.20 9.57 4.69
N TRP A 79 4.39 10.06 5.62
CA TRP A 79 4.24 11.49 5.83
C TRP A 79 5.52 12.14 6.39
N GLU A 80 5.87 13.36 5.98
CA GLU A 80 5.08 14.29 5.15
C GLU A 80 5.34 14.20 3.63
N ASP A 81 6.37 13.46 3.22
CA ASP A 81 6.87 13.44 1.84
C ASP A 81 5.88 12.83 0.85
N GLY A 82 5.17 11.79 1.27
CA GLY A 82 4.14 11.10 0.48
C GLY A 82 2.71 11.44 0.89
N ARG A 83 2.48 12.54 1.63
CA ARG A 83 1.12 12.99 1.99
C ARG A 83 0.41 13.54 0.74
N ALA A 84 -0.76 13.01 0.40
CA ALA A 84 -1.46 13.33 -0.84
C ALA A 84 -1.89 14.81 -0.92
N THR A 85 -2.29 15.42 0.19
CA THR A 85 -2.59 16.86 0.28
C THR A 85 -1.36 17.74 0.04
N ASN A 86 -0.15 17.26 0.34
CA ASN A 86 1.08 18.00 0.11
C ASN A 86 1.56 17.79 -1.34
N SER A 87 1.55 16.55 -1.81
CA SER A 87 1.93 16.18 -3.17
C SER A 87 1.31 14.85 -3.58
N MET A 88 0.22 14.93 -4.37
CA MET A 88 -0.39 13.75 -5.00
C MET A 88 0.59 13.02 -5.92
N ARG A 89 1.48 13.76 -6.59
CA ARG A 89 2.56 13.21 -7.43
C ARG A 89 3.50 12.33 -6.62
N ASN A 90 3.95 12.82 -5.47
CA ASN A 90 4.88 12.06 -4.64
C ASN A 90 4.22 10.77 -4.14
N PHE A 91 2.96 10.84 -3.72
CA PHE A 91 2.20 9.64 -3.34
C PHE A 91 2.12 8.63 -4.50
N ALA A 92 1.74 9.08 -5.70
CA ALA A 92 1.68 8.23 -6.90
C ALA A 92 3.03 7.56 -7.22
N TRP A 93 4.15 8.28 -7.06
CA TRP A 93 5.47 7.74 -7.34
C TRP A 93 5.91 6.71 -6.31
N LEU A 94 5.60 6.91 -5.03
CA LEU A 94 5.85 5.88 -4.01
C LEU A 94 5.00 4.62 -4.26
N VAL A 95 3.74 4.77 -4.71
CA VAL A 95 2.91 3.64 -5.14
C VAL A 95 3.58 2.89 -6.29
N ASN A 96 4.12 3.60 -7.28
CA ASN A 96 4.86 3.00 -8.40
C ASN A 96 6.10 2.23 -7.94
N CYS A 97 6.86 2.75 -6.97
CA CYS A 97 8.01 2.01 -6.42
C CYS A 97 7.59 0.67 -5.80
N GLY A 98 6.51 0.67 -5.01
CA GLY A 98 5.97 -0.57 -4.44
C GLY A 98 5.42 -1.52 -5.51
N HIS A 99 4.69 -0.99 -6.49
CA HIS A 99 4.17 -1.75 -7.63
C HIS A 99 5.31 -2.43 -8.40
N ASP A 100 6.33 -1.68 -8.80
CA ASP A 100 7.42 -2.18 -9.63
C ASP A 100 8.25 -3.23 -8.89
N ALA A 101 8.47 -3.05 -7.59
CA ALA A 101 9.13 -4.05 -6.74
C ALA A 101 8.35 -5.38 -6.69
N VAL A 102 7.02 -5.32 -6.55
CA VAL A 102 6.16 -6.51 -6.59
C VAL A 102 6.26 -7.20 -7.96
N LYS A 103 6.11 -6.44 -9.05
CA LYS A 103 6.13 -6.99 -10.41
C LYS A 103 7.48 -7.55 -10.80
N ALA A 104 8.58 -7.00 -10.28
CA ALA A 104 9.93 -7.53 -10.50
C ALA A 104 10.11 -8.96 -9.94
N VAL A 105 9.43 -9.29 -8.84
CA VAL A 105 9.50 -10.62 -8.22
C VAL A 105 8.40 -11.56 -8.75
N SER A 106 7.19 -11.04 -8.91
CA SER A 106 5.99 -11.79 -9.29
C SER A 106 5.08 -10.93 -10.19
N PRO A 107 5.25 -10.98 -11.52
CA PRO A 107 4.43 -10.21 -12.46
C PRO A 107 2.92 -10.47 -12.35
N GLN A 108 2.53 -11.66 -11.89
CA GLN A 108 1.14 -12.09 -11.77
C GLN A 108 0.47 -11.63 -10.48
N THR A 109 1.24 -11.24 -9.47
CA THR A 109 0.69 -10.75 -8.19
C THR A 109 -0.04 -9.43 -8.44
N LYS A 110 -1.28 -9.32 -7.92
CA LYS A 110 -2.10 -8.12 -8.05
C LYS A 110 -1.71 -7.08 -7.00
N VAL A 111 -1.40 -5.87 -7.45
CA VAL A 111 -1.04 -4.74 -6.58
C VAL A 111 -2.30 -3.97 -6.21
N ILE A 112 -2.50 -3.78 -4.91
CA ILE A 112 -3.66 -3.10 -4.31
C ILE A 112 -3.23 -1.73 -3.81
N VAL A 113 -4.06 -0.72 -4.09
CA VAL A 113 -4.13 0.52 -3.31
C VAL A 113 -5.40 0.49 -2.48
N HIS A 114 -5.27 0.70 -1.17
CA HIS A 114 -6.34 0.51 -0.19
C HIS A 114 -6.63 1.79 0.58
N LEU A 115 -7.92 2.17 0.60
CA LEU A 115 -8.42 3.26 1.43
C LEU A 115 -9.42 2.75 2.46
N SER A 116 -9.56 3.49 3.55
CA SER A 116 -10.65 3.27 4.49
C SER A 116 -11.97 3.88 3.99
N ASN A 117 -12.99 3.95 4.85
CA ASN A 117 -14.25 4.65 4.60
C ASN A 117 -14.90 4.28 3.26
N GLY A 118 -15.14 2.99 3.00
CA GLY A 118 -15.72 2.52 1.73
C GLY A 118 -17.08 3.11 1.34
N TYR A 119 -17.73 3.87 2.24
CA TYR A 119 -18.95 4.65 1.95
C TYR A 119 -18.66 6.03 1.31
N ASP A 120 -17.44 6.55 1.40
CA ASP A 120 -17.07 7.90 1.00
C ASP A 120 -16.56 7.94 -0.45
N ASN A 121 -17.49 8.04 -1.40
CA ASN A 121 -17.14 8.09 -2.82
C ASN A 121 -16.28 9.33 -3.20
N ALA A 122 -16.39 10.44 -2.47
CA ALA A 122 -15.61 11.65 -2.78
C ALA A 122 -14.12 11.43 -2.47
N LEU A 123 -13.81 10.77 -1.34
CA LEU A 123 -12.45 10.36 -0.99
C LEU A 123 -11.83 9.46 -2.07
N TYR A 124 -12.58 8.46 -2.54
CA TYR A 124 -12.06 7.50 -3.53
C TYR A 124 -11.78 8.20 -4.86
N ARG A 125 -12.70 9.05 -5.33
CA ARG A 125 -12.45 9.85 -6.53
C ARG A 125 -11.22 10.72 -6.38
N TRP A 126 -11.12 11.48 -5.29
CA TRP A 126 -9.98 12.37 -5.07
C TRP A 126 -8.63 11.64 -5.09
N ILE A 127 -8.52 10.50 -4.40
CA ILE A 127 -7.27 9.74 -4.38
C ILE A 127 -7.02 9.04 -5.73
N PHE A 128 -7.97 8.28 -6.24
CA PHE A 128 -7.74 7.45 -7.43
C PHE A 128 -7.61 8.28 -8.70
N ASP A 129 -8.40 9.34 -8.89
CA ASP A 129 -8.23 10.25 -10.02
C ASP A 129 -6.88 10.98 -9.89
N GLY A 130 -6.52 11.40 -8.67
CA GLY A 130 -5.28 12.09 -8.37
C GLY A 130 -4.03 11.27 -8.68
N ILE A 131 -3.94 10.04 -8.18
CA ILE A 131 -2.77 9.18 -8.44
C ILE A 131 -2.73 8.70 -9.90
N THR A 132 -3.88 8.47 -10.53
CA THR A 132 -3.95 8.07 -11.95
C THR A 132 -3.47 9.19 -12.85
N ALA A 133 -3.87 10.44 -12.58
CA ALA A 133 -3.37 11.62 -13.31
C ALA A 133 -1.85 11.81 -13.16
N ASN A 134 -1.25 11.24 -12.11
CA ASN A 134 0.19 11.25 -11.87
C ASN A 134 0.90 9.94 -12.30
N GLY A 135 0.21 9.06 -13.03
CA GLY A 135 0.78 7.86 -13.62
C GLY A 135 1.01 6.71 -12.64
N ALA A 136 0.26 6.64 -11.54
CA ALA A 136 0.29 5.50 -10.64
C ALA A 136 -0.20 4.21 -11.32
N ARG A 137 0.44 3.08 -11.01
CA ARG A 137 0.09 1.75 -11.49
C ARG A 137 -0.34 0.86 -10.34
N PHE A 138 -1.52 0.26 -10.46
CA PHE A 138 -2.10 -0.70 -9.53
C PHE A 138 -3.15 -1.54 -10.27
N ASP A 139 -3.45 -2.73 -9.75
CA ASP A 139 -4.38 -3.67 -10.39
C ASP A 139 -5.77 -3.67 -9.73
N VAL A 140 -5.84 -3.29 -8.45
CA VAL A 140 -7.04 -3.44 -7.62
C VAL A 140 -7.22 -2.24 -6.70
N ILE A 141 -8.46 -1.73 -6.65
CA ILE A 141 -8.92 -0.78 -5.62
C ILE A 141 -9.53 -1.59 -4.48
N ALA A 142 -9.05 -1.38 -3.26
CA ALA A 142 -9.63 -1.99 -2.07
C ALA A 142 -10.22 -0.95 -1.13
N CYS A 143 -11.28 -1.34 -0.43
CA CYS A 143 -11.95 -0.51 0.56
C CYS A 143 -12.07 -1.22 1.91
N ARG A 144 -11.92 -0.47 3.00
CA ARG A 144 -12.41 -0.91 4.30
C ARG A 144 -13.88 -0.53 4.47
N CYS A 145 -14.71 -1.55 4.71
CA CYS A 145 -16.09 -1.37 5.14
C CYS A 145 -16.25 -1.84 6.59
N ILE A 146 -16.53 -0.90 7.50
CA ILE A 146 -16.97 -1.21 8.86
C ILE A 146 -18.42 -0.76 8.99
N LEU A 147 -19.34 -1.72 9.10
CA LEU A 147 -20.73 -1.47 9.44
C LEU A 147 -20.83 -1.42 10.96
N LEU A 148 -20.74 -0.22 11.53
CA LEU A 148 -21.29 0.03 12.86
C LEU A 148 -22.79 0.28 12.69
N LEU A 149 -23.60 -0.10 13.69
CA LEU A 149 -25.01 0.31 13.78
C LEU A 149 -25.06 1.85 13.83
N ARG A 150 -25.00 2.50 12.66
CA ARG A 150 -25.41 3.88 12.51
C ARG A 150 -26.93 3.82 12.45
N THR A 151 -27.54 4.11 13.59
CA THR A 151 -28.97 4.40 13.67
C THR A 151 -29.25 5.59 12.75
N GLY A 152 -29.63 5.32 11.51
CA GLY A 152 -30.12 6.33 10.57
C GLY A 152 -29.47 6.27 9.19
N ARG A 153 -30.28 5.76 8.26
CA ARG A 153 -30.23 5.96 6.80
C ARG A 153 -29.23 5.09 6.04
N ILE A 154 -29.81 4.04 5.46
CA ILE A 154 -29.45 3.50 4.14
C ILE A 154 -29.94 4.50 3.09
#